data_AF-Q8LLW8-F1
#
_entry.id   AF-Q8LLW8-F1
#
_cell.length_a   1.000
_cell.length_b   1.000
_cell.length_c   1.000
_cell.angle_alpha   90.00
_cell.angle_beta   90.00
_cell.angle_gamma   90.00
#
_symmetry.space_group_name_H-M   'P 1'
#
loop_
_entity.id
_entity.type
_entity.pdbx_description
1 polymer ?
#
loop_
_entity_poly.entity_id
_entity_poly.type
_entity_poly.pdbx_seq_one_letter_code
_entity_poly.pdbx_strand_id
1 'polypeptide(L)'
;IQKADLGDAEAMKRFAAQKDKSERFLRDNLEKQDECWRKIQDLERQLQKLGTERFEEFKRRIEENDREEKRKVEYQQFLEVVSQHKKLLELTVYNCDLNIRIVGLTEELVAEACSAIKARYDRTNQELSDLRSVAHKEYLEFFRMLFLTSGNLIYKKEKKLEELDRNIRTTHIQLEFCIETFDPNAKKHSDAKKQLYMVRAQTEEELGMLKDKQNKSQEDFQATEEALVAAGIEFQHPADEQNEEVLNRRSKMVEYRAHLSKQEEVKI
;
A
#
# COMPACT_ATOMS: atom_id res chain seq x y z
N ILE A 1 45.23 -41.54 -153.50
CA ILE A 1 46.12 -41.11 -152.39
C ILE A 1 45.71 -39.73 -151.83
N GLN A 2 45.29 -38.75 -152.64
CA GLN A 2 44.87 -37.41 -152.15
C GLN A 2 43.55 -37.32 -151.33
N LYS A 3 42.67 -38.34 -151.31
CA LYS A 3 41.41 -38.31 -150.54
C LYS A 3 41.56 -38.80 -149.08
N ALA A 4 42.60 -39.56 -148.76
CA ALA A 4 42.85 -40.09 -147.43
C ALA A 4 43.50 -39.04 -146.51
N ASP A 5 44.47 -38.28 -147.05
CA ASP A 5 45.19 -37.23 -146.31
C ASP A 5 44.29 -36.03 -145.93
N LEU A 6 43.27 -35.72 -146.75
CA LEU A 6 42.25 -34.70 -146.44
C LEU A 6 41.27 -35.16 -145.35
N GLY A 7 40.96 -36.46 -145.29
CA GLY A 7 40.12 -37.04 -144.23
C GLY A 7 40.82 -37.07 -142.88
N ASP A 8 42.12 -37.35 -142.85
CA ASP A 8 42.93 -37.32 -141.63
C ASP A 8 43.14 -35.89 -141.11
N ALA A 9 43.33 -34.91 -141.99
CA ALA A 9 43.42 -33.51 -141.59
C ALA A 9 42.09 -32.98 -141.00
N GLU A 10 40.95 -33.36 -141.58
CA GLU A 10 39.64 -33.02 -141.01
C GLU A 10 39.35 -33.76 -139.70
N ALA A 11 39.77 -35.02 -139.57
CA ALA A 11 39.65 -35.80 -138.35
C ALA A 11 40.51 -35.22 -137.21
N MET A 12 41.75 -34.81 -137.50
CA MET A 12 42.61 -34.11 -136.53
C MET A 12 42.01 -32.77 -136.10
N LYS A 13 41.43 -32.00 -137.04
CA LYS A 13 40.79 -30.72 -136.72
C LYS A 13 39.52 -30.90 -135.88
N ARG A 14 38.71 -31.94 -136.15
CA ARG A 14 37.55 -32.31 -135.33
C ARG A 14 37.98 -32.79 -133.94
N PHE A 15 39.03 -33.61 -133.86
CA PHE A 15 39.59 -34.08 -132.59
C PHE A 15 40.14 -32.92 -131.76
N ALA A 16 40.88 -31.99 -132.37
CA ALA A 16 41.40 -30.79 -131.70
C ALA A 16 40.25 -29.90 -131.19
N ALA A 17 39.21 -29.67 -131.99
CA ALA A 17 38.05 -28.89 -131.56
C ALA A 17 37.25 -29.59 -130.44
N GLN A 18 37.13 -30.92 -130.47
CA GLN A 18 36.48 -31.70 -129.43
C GLN A 18 37.30 -31.74 -128.14
N LYS A 19 38.64 -31.83 -128.26
CA LYS A 19 39.58 -31.74 -127.15
C LYS A 19 39.50 -30.37 -126.48
N ASP A 20 39.55 -29.27 -127.24
CA ASP A 20 39.40 -27.91 -126.71
C ASP A 20 38.06 -27.71 -126.00
N LYS A 21 36.96 -28.24 -126.58
CA LYS A 21 35.64 -28.19 -125.95
C LYS A 21 35.59 -28.98 -124.64
N SER A 22 36.21 -30.16 -124.62
CA SER A 22 36.32 -31.01 -123.42
C SER A 22 37.18 -30.33 -122.35
N GLU A 23 38.33 -29.77 -122.71
CA GLU A 23 39.21 -29.05 -121.78
C GLU A 23 38.54 -27.81 -121.19
N ARG A 24 37.77 -27.05 -121.99
CA ARG A 24 36.96 -25.94 -121.47
C ARG A 24 35.88 -26.42 -120.51
N PHE A 25 35.14 -27.48 -120.86
CA PHE A 25 34.14 -28.07 -119.98
C PHE A 25 34.75 -28.55 -118.65
N LEU A 26 35.91 -29.20 -118.70
CA LEU A 26 36.62 -29.67 -117.50
C LEU A 26 37.06 -28.50 -116.61
N ARG A 27 37.57 -27.40 -117.18
CA ARG A 27 37.91 -26.19 -116.42
C ARG A 27 36.69 -25.54 -115.80
N ASP A 28 35.64 -25.30 -116.59
CA ASP A 28 34.39 -24.70 -116.09
C ASP A 28 33.73 -25.56 -115.00
N ASN A 29 33.83 -26.89 -115.11
CA ASN A 29 33.33 -27.81 -114.11
C ASN A 29 34.15 -27.75 -112.81
N LEU A 30 35.49 -27.73 -112.93
CA LEU A 30 36.39 -27.58 -111.78
C LEU A 30 36.14 -26.27 -111.03
N GLU A 31 36.02 -25.14 -111.75
CA GLU A 31 35.71 -23.84 -111.15
C GLU A 31 34.37 -23.84 -110.39
N LYS A 32 33.33 -24.49 -110.95
CA LYS A 32 32.05 -24.67 -110.27
C LYS A 32 32.15 -25.58 -109.04
N GLN A 33 32.96 -26.64 -109.11
CA GLN A 33 33.22 -27.50 -107.95
C GLN A 33 33.94 -26.73 -106.84
N ASP A 34 34.94 -25.91 -107.17
CA ASP A 34 35.66 -25.07 -106.22
C ASP A 34 34.73 -24.02 -105.59
N GLU A 35 33.82 -23.41 -106.35
CA GLU A 35 32.81 -22.50 -105.83
C GLU A 35 31.84 -23.21 -104.86
N CYS A 36 31.40 -24.43 -105.20
CA CYS A 36 30.60 -25.26 -104.31
C CYS A 36 31.36 -25.60 -103.02
N TRP A 37 32.64 -25.94 -103.11
CA TRP A 37 33.49 -26.21 -101.94
C TRP A 37 33.64 -24.99 -101.04
N ARG A 38 33.85 -23.81 -101.60
CA ARG A 38 33.89 -22.55 -100.82
C ARG A 38 32.55 -22.31 -100.11
N LYS A 39 31.42 -22.51 -100.79
CA LYS A 39 30.09 -22.40 -100.16
C LYS A 39 29.90 -23.39 -99.02
N ILE A 40 30.35 -24.64 -99.18
CA ILE A 40 30.30 -25.65 -98.10
C ILE A 40 31.13 -25.18 -96.90
N GLN A 41 32.33 -24.67 -97.14
CA GLN A 41 33.23 -24.21 -96.07
C GLN A 41 32.66 -22.98 -95.34
N ASP A 42 32.03 -22.06 -96.06
CA ASP A 42 31.36 -20.90 -95.46
C ASP A 42 30.13 -21.33 -94.65
N LEU A 43 29.34 -22.29 -95.15
CA LEU A 43 28.21 -22.87 -94.40
C LEU A 43 28.69 -23.59 -93.13
N GLU A 44 29.81 -24.30 -93.17
CA GLU A 44 30.40 -24.95 -91.99
C GLU A 44 30.79 -23.90 -90.93
N ARG A 45 31.46 -22.81 -91.34
CA ARG A 45 31.81 -21.69 -90.44
C ARG A 45 30.57 -21.03 -89.84
N GLN A 46 29.53 -20.81 -90.65
CA GLN A 46 28.26 -20.27 -90.16
C GLN A 46 27.60 -21.21 -89.15
N LEU A 47 27.62 -22.52 -89.40
CA LEU A 47 27.06 -23.51 -88.49
C LEU A 47 27.81 -23.53 -87.15
N GLN A 48 29.13 -23.43 -87.16
CA GLN A 48 29.94 -23.31 -85.95
C GLN A 48 29.61 -22.03 -85.16
N LYS A 49 29.50 -20.89 -85.85
CA LYS A 49 29.14 -19.61 -85.23
C LYS A 49 27.75 -19.67 -84.58
N LEU A 50 26.75 -20.17 -85.31
CA LEU A 50 25.40 -20.38 -84.79
C LEU A 50 25.39 -21.37 -83.61
N GLY A 51 26.25 -22.39 -83.65
CA GLY A 51 26.46 -23.32 -82.55
C GLY A 51 26.94 -22.63 -81.27
N THR A 52 27.93 -21.74 -81.38
CA THR A 52 28.45 -20.93 -80.27
C THR A 52 27.41 -19.93 -79.76
N GLU A 53 26.79 -19.16 -80.65
CA GLU A 53 25.75 -18.18 -80.29
C GLU A 53 24.59 -18.86 -79.52
N ARG A 54 24.16 -20.04 -80.00
CA ARG A 54 23.14 -20.83 -79.32
C ARG A 54 23.60 -21.32 -77.95
N PHE A 55 24.85 -21.76 -77.81
CA PHE A 55 25.40 -22.24 -76.55
C PHE A 55 25.53 -21.12 -75.51
N GLU A 56 25.96 -19.93 -75.92
CA GLU A 56 26.03 -18.74 -75.06
C GLU A 56 24.64 -18.31 -74.58
N GLU A 57 23.64 -18.31 -75.47
CA GLU A 57 22.25 -18.02 -75.11
C GLU A 57 21.69 -19.06 -74.12
N PHE A 58 22.01 -20.35 -74.31
CA PHE A 58 21.63 -21.39 -73.34
C PHE A 58 22.23 -21.14 -71.96
N LYS A 59 23.53 -20.78 -71.88
CA LYS A 59 24.18 -20.43 -70.61
C LYS A 59 23.51 -19.22 -69.95
N ARG A 60 23.27 -18.16 -70.73
CA ARG A 60 22.62 -16.96 -70.24
C ARG A 60 21.24 -17.26 -69.65
N ARG A 61 20.44 -18.08 -70.33
CA ARG A 61 19.11 -18.48 -69.84
C ARG A 61 19.17 -19.32 -68.58
N ILE A 62 20.15 -20.22 -68.46
CA ILE A 62 20.34 -20.99 -67.22
C ILE A 62 20.64 -20.03 -66.06
N GLU A 63 21.56 -19.10 -66.23
CA GLU A 63 21.88 -18.11 -65.19
C GLU A 63 20.70 -17.20 -64.84
N GLU A 64 19.95 -16.71 -65.84
CA GLU A 64 18.75 -15.90 -65.61
C GLU A 64 17.69 -16.68 -64.84
N ASN A 65 17.47 -17.96 -65.18
CA ASN A 65 16.53 -18.82 -64.49
C ASN A 65 16.98 -19.11 -63.05
N ASP A 66 18.27 -19.37 -62.82
CA ASP A 66 18.81 -19.58 -61.46
C ASP A 66 18.68 -18.33 -60.58
N ARG A 67 18.91 -17.14 -61.15
CA ARG A 67 18.70 -15.87 -60.44
C ARG A 67 17.23 -15.65 -60.09
N GLU A 68 16.34 -15.94 -61.04
CA GLU A 68 14.90 -15.80 -60.84
C GLU A 68 14.38 -16.77 -59.78
N GLU A 69 14.86 -18.02 -59.78
CA GLU A 69 14.46 -19.01 -58.79
C GLU A 69 14.97 -18.65 -57.39
N LYS A 70 16.22 -18.18 -57.27
CA LYS A 70 16.74 -17.63 -56.01
C LYS A 70 15.89 -16.48 -55.49
N ARG A 71 15.55 -15.52 -56.36
CA ARG A 71 14.70 -14.37 -56.00
C ARG A 71 13.34 -14.81 -55.46
N LYS A 72 12.71 -15.83 -56.05
CA LYS A 72 11.44 -16.37 -55.56
C LYS A 72 11.58 -17.01 -54.17
N VAL A 73 12.63 -17.81 -53.96
CA VAL A 73 12.88 -18.46 -52.66
C VAL A 73 13.14 -17.40 -51.58
N GLU A 74 14.00 -16.42 -51.85
CA GLU A 74 14.31 -15.32 -50.92
C GLU A 74 13.06 -14.50 -50.59
N TYR A 75 12.23 -14.18 -51.58
CA TYR A 75 10.97 -13.47 -51.36
C TYR A 75 10.00 -14.26 -50.50
N GLN A 76 9.89 -15.58 -50.72
CA GLN A 76 9.02 -16.44 -49.91
C GLN A 76 9.51 -16.51 -48.45
N GLN A 77 10.82 -16.63 -48.23
CA GLN A 77 11.41 -16.59 -46.89
C GLN A 77 11.16 -15.25 -46.20
N PHE A 78 11.30 -14.14 -46.93
CA PHE A 78 10.99 -12.81 -46.41
C PHE A 78 9.53 -12.71 -45.95
N LEU A 79 8.58 -13.17 -46.76
CA LEU A 79 7.16 -13.18 -46.40
C LEU A 79 6.88 -14.03 -45.15
N GLU A 80 7.55 -15.16 -45.00
CA GLU A 80 7.42 -16.00 -43.81
C GLU A 80 7.90 -15.28 -42.55
N VAL A 81 9.08 -14.65 -42.60
CA VAL A 81 9.62 -13.87 -41.47
C VAL A 81 8.70 -12.70 -41.10
N VAL A 82 8.19 -11.97 -42.10
CA VAL A 82 7.25 -10.87 -41.87
C VAL A 82 5.95 -11.37 -41.22
N SER A 83 5.43 -12.52 -41.66
CA SER A 83 4.23 -13.14 -41.09
C SER A 83 4.44 -13.56 -39.64
N GLN A 84 5.59 -14.16 -39.31
CA GLN A 84 5.94 -14.51 -37.93
C GLN A 84 6.07 -13.26 -37.05
N HIS A 85 6.75 -12.23 -37.54
CA HIS A 85 6.91 -10.97 -36.81
C HIS A 85 5.57 -10.28 -36.54
N LYS A 86 4.67 -10.27 -37.54
CA LYS A 86 3.31 -9.74 -37.39
C LYS A 86 2.56 -10.44 -36.24
N LYS A 87 2.59 -11.78 -36.20
CA LYS A 87 1.93 -12.55 -35.12
C LYS A 87 2.48 -12.22 -33.73
N LEU A 88 3.79 -12.05 -33.61
CA LEU A 88 4.43 -11.66 -32.35
C LEU A 88 4.04 -10.24 -31.91
N LEU A 89 3.91 -9.32 -32.86
CA LEU A 89 3.45 -7.97 -32.59
C LEU A 89 2.00 -7.95 -32.14
N GLU A 90 1.11 -8.72 -32.80
CA GLU A 90 -0.28 -8.88 -32.39
C GLU A 90 -0.40 -9.45 -30.97
N LEU A 91 0.42 -10.43 -30.60
CA LEU A 91 0.48 -10.95 -29.24
C LEU A 91 0.96 -9.91 -28.22
N THR A 92 1.91 -9.06 -28.61
CA THR A 92 2.42 -7.99 -27.74
C THR A 92 1.33 -6.95 -27.47
N VAL A 93 0.60 -6.54 -28.51
CA VAL A 93 -0.55 -5.62 -28.35
C VAL A 93 -1.60 -6.23 -27.42
N TYR A 94 -1.97 -7.50 -27.64
CA TYR A 94 -2.91 -8.20 -26.78
C TYR A 94 -2.47 -8.27 -25.32
N ASN A 95 -1.19 -8.54 -25.07
CA ASN A 95 -0.61 -8.55 -23.72
C ASN A 95 -0.63 -7.15 -23.08
N CYS A 96 -0.36 -6.09 -23.84
CA CYS A 96 -0.49 -4.72 -23.36
C CYS A 96 -1.94 -4.39 -22.95
N ASP A 97 -2.93 -4.79 -23.75
CA ASP A 97 -4.35 -4.58 -23.44
C ASP A 97 -4.80 -5.35 -22.18
N LEU A 98 -4.26 -6.54 -21.96
CA LEU A 98 -4.48 -7.28 -20.71
C LEU A 98 -3.83 -6.58 -19.51
N ASN A 99 -2.60 -6.11 -19.65
CA ASN A 99 -1.91 -5.42 -18.58
C ASN A 99 -2.63 -4.13 -18.16
N ILE A 100 -3.14 -3.35 -19.11
CA ILE A 100 -3.94 -2.14 -18.80
C ILE A 100 -5.17 -2.51 -17.96
N ARG A 101 -5.87 -3.59 -18.31
CA ARG A 101 -7.03 -4.07 -17.55
C ARG A 101 -6.65 -4.52 -16.14
N ILE A 102 -5.55 -5.26 -15.99
CA ILE A 102 -5.07 -5.73 -14.69
C ILE A 102 -4.67 -4.54 -13.80
N VAL A 103 -4.02 -3.53 -14.37
CA VAL A 103 -3.68 -2.30 -13.66
C VAL A 103 -4.94 -1.62 -13.13
N GLY A 104 -5.98 -1.44 -13.95
CA GLY A 104 -7.25 -0.85 -13.51
C GLY A 104 -7.90 -1.63 -12.37
N LEU A 105 -7.98 -2.96 -12.46
CA LEU A 105 -8.50 -3.80 -11.37
C LEU A 105 -7.67 -3.71 -10.09
N THR A 106 -6.35 -3.57 -10.22
CA THR A 106 -5.46 -3.43 -9.07
C THR A 106 -5.64 -2.07 -8.40
N GLU A 107 -5.80 -1.00 -9.19
CA GLU A 107 -6.09 0.35 -8.69
C GLU A 107 -7.43 0.39 -7.93
N GLU A 108 -8.48 -0.20 -8.50
CA GLU A 108 -9.79 -0.33 -7.85
C GLU A 108 -9.69 -1.10 -6.53
N LEU A 109 -9.03 -2.27 -6.53
CA LEU A 109 -8.83 -3.09 -5.34
C LEU A 109 -8.10 -2.32 -4.23
N VAL A 110 -7.04 -1.58 -4.59
CA VAL A 110 -6.27 -0.78 -3.62
C VAL A 110 -7.12 0.37 -3.08
N ALA A 111 -7.86 1.08 -3.94
CA ALA A 111 -8.71 2.20 -3.53
C ALA A 111 -9.84 1.75 -2.59
N GLU A 112 -10.50 0.63 -2.90
CA GLU A 112 -11.53 0.03 -2.05
C GLU A 112 -10.94 -0.43 -0.71
N ALA A 113 -9.80 -1.12 -0.73
CA ALA A 113 -9.13 -1.58 0.49
C ALA A 113 -8.73 -0.41 1.40
N CYS A 114 -8.13 0.65 0.85
CA CYS A 114 -7.79 1.85 1.61
C CYS A 114 -9.03 2.53 2.20
N SER A 115 -10.11 2.62 1.43
CA SER A 115 -11.38 3.21 1.89
C SER A 115 -12.02 2.38 3.01
N ALA A 116 -12.02 1.06 2.89
CA ALA A 116 -12.52 0.15 3.90
C ALA A 116 -11.69 0.21 5.20
N ILE A 117 -10.36 0.26 5.10
CA ILE A 117 -9.46 0.43 6.25
C ILE A 117 -9.74 1.75 6.95
N LYS A 118 -9.86 2.86 6.21
CA LYS A 118 -10.16 4.17 6.79
C LYS A 118 -11.51 4.18 7.48
N ALA A 119 -12.57 3.69 6.83
CA ALA A 119 -13.90 3.63 7.43
C ALA A 119 -13.92 2.79 8.72
N ARG A 120 -13.20 1.66 8.73
CA ARG A 120 -13.08 0.83 9.93
C ARG A 120 -12.29 1.52 11.03
N TYR A 121 -11.20 2.18 10.70
CA TYR A 121 -10.40 2.97 11.64
C TYR A 121 -11.24 4.08 12.28
N ASP A 122 -11.92 4.90 11.47
CA ASP A 122 -12.74 6.01 11.95
C ASP A 122 -13.86 5.51 12.87
N ARG A 123 -14.53 4.42 12.49
CA ARG A 123 -15.56 3.77 13.30
C ARG A 123 -15.02 3.28 14.64
N THR A 124 -13.91 2.54 14.64
CA THR A 124 -13.32 2.02 15.87
C THR A 124 -12.82 3.15 16.77
N ASN A 125 -12.25 4.22 16.21
CA ASN A 125 -11.84 5.39 16.98
C ASN A 125 -13.04 6.09 17.64
N GLN A 126 -14.16 6.20 16.93
CA GLN A 126 -15.39 6.75 17.50
C GLN A 126 -15.92 5.86 18.63
N GLU A 127 -16.03 4.55 18.40
CA GLU A 127 -16.47 3.58 19.42
C GLU A 127 -15.54 3.62 20.66
N LEU A 128 -14.22 3.74 20.47
CA LEU A 128 -13.26 3.91 21.56
C LEU A 128 -13.39 5.27 22.27
N SER A 129 -13.72 6.33 21.55
CA SER A 129 -13.98 7.64 22.14
C SER A 129 -15.23 7.60 23.03
N ASP A 130 -16.29 6.97 22.55
CA ASP A 130 -17.54 6.82 23.29
C ASP A 130 -17.33 5.95 24.54
N LEU A 131 -16.63 4.82 24.41
CA LEU A 131 -16.30 3.95 25.54
C LEU A 131 -15.45 4.67 26.60
N ARG A 132 -14.44 5.44 26.18
CA ARG A 132 -13.63 6.27 27.09
C ARG A 132 -14.48 7.30 27.82
N SER A 133 -15.40 7.96 27.12
CA SER A 133 -16.33 8.91 27.74
C SER A 133 -17.19 8.26 28.82
N VAL A 134 -17.73 7.06 28.55
CA VAL A 134 -18.51 6.29 29.53
C VAL A 134 -17.67 5.93 30.75
N ALA A 135 -16.46 5.39 30.55
CA ALA A 135 -15.57 5.02 31.64
C ALA A 135 -15.20 6.22 32.55
N HIS A 136 -14.93 7.38 31.96
CA HIS A 136 -14.64 8.60 32.72
C HIS A 136 -15.87 9.11 33.51
N LYS A 137 -17.09 8.98 32.95
CA LYS A 137 -18.33 9.31 33.68
C LYS A 137 -18.57 8.36 34.86
N GLU A 138 -18.39 7.06 34.67
CA GLU A 138 -18.50 6.08 35.75
C GLU A 138 -17.45 6.34 36.85
N TYR A 139 -16.22 6.67 36.47
CA TYR A 139 -15.18 7.02 37.43
C TYR A 139 -15.48 8.32 38.17
N LEU A 140 -16.07 9.33 37.52
CA LEU A 140 -16.57 10.54 38.18
C LEU A 140 -17.63 10.20 39.24
N GLU A 141 -18.58 9.32 38.94
CA GLU A 141 -19.59 8.89 39.91
C GLU A 141 -18.96 8.18 41.12
N PHE A 142 -18.01 7.28 40.87
CA PHE A 142 -17.27 6.60 41.94
C PHE A 142 -16.47 7.59 42.78
N PHE A 143 -15.74 8.49 42.13
CA PHE A 143 -14.94 9.53 42.78
C PHE A 143 -15.83 10.44 43.63
N ARG A 144 -16.97 10.91 43.09
CA ARG A 144 -17.94 11.71 43.83
C ARG A 144 -18.41 10.99 45.10
N MET A 145 -18.82 9.73 44.98
CA MET A 145 -19.27 8.94 46.13
C MET A 145 -18.18 8.80 47.19
N LEU A 146 -16.95 8.46 46.77
CA LEU A 146 -15.80 8.31 47.66
C LEU A 146 -15.42 9.62 48.34
N PHE A 147 -15.36 10.72 47.59
CA PHE A 147 -14.92 12.03 48.06
C PHE A 147 -15.90 12.60 49.09
N LEU A 148 -17.20 12.62 48.77
CA LEU A 148 -18.24 13.10 49.68
C LEU A 148 -18.34 12.24 50.94
N THR A 149 -18.26 10.92 50.80
CA THR A 149 -18.28 10.00 51.95
C THR A 149 -17.06 10.21 52.85
N SER A 150 -15.86 10.36 52.26
CA SER A 150 -14.63 10.61 53.02
C SER A 150 -14.70 11.95 53.73
N GLY A 151 -15.18 13.01 53.07
CA GLY A 151 -15.43 14.31 53.67
C GLY A 151 -16.38 14.24 54.88
N ASN A 152 -17.44 13.44 54.78
CA ASN A 152 -18.38 13.21 55.87
C ASN A 152 -17.77 12.48 57.06
N LEU A 153 -16.91 11.49 56.80
CA LEU A 153 -16.20 10.77 57.85
C LEU A 153 -15.14 11.65 58.52
N ILE A 154 -14.39 12.44 57.75
CA ILE A 154 -13.41 13.41 58.24
C ILE A 154 -14.09 14.38 59.20
N TYR A 155 -15.20 15.00 58.79
CA TYR A 155 -15.96 15.91 59.65
C TYR A 155 -16.39 15.25 60.98
N LYS A 156 -16.93 14.03 60.92
CA LYS A 156 -17.36 13.29 62.13
C LYS A 156 -16.18 12.96 63.05
N LYS A 157 -15.03 12.59 62.48
CA LYS A 157 -13.82 12.27 63.24
C LYS A 157 -13.21 13.53 63.88
N GLU A 158 -13.20 14.66 63.18
CA GLU A 158 -12.81 15.96 63.72
C GLU A 158 -13.69 16.35 64.91
N LYS A 159 -15.02 16.18 64.80
CA LYS A 159 -15.94 16.42 65.92
C LYS A 159 -15.74 15.48 67.09
N LYS A 160 -15.47 14.20 66.84
CA LYS A 160 -15.12 13.24 67.88
C LYS A 160 -13.82 13.62 68.59
N LEU A 161 -12.82 14.12 67.86
CA LEU A 161 -11.57 14.63 68.43
C LEU A 161 -11.82 15.85 69.34
N GLU A 162 -12.59 16.84 68.87
CA GLU A 162 -12.99 17.98 69.70
C GLU A 162 -13.69 17.55 71.00
N GLU A 163 -14.56 16.53 70.93
CA GLU A 163 -15.27 15.98 72.09
C GLU A 163 -14.32 15.23 73.03
N LEU A 164 -13.43 14.39 72.50
CA LEU A 164 -12.41 13.69 73.29
C LEU A 164 -11.51 14.69 74.02
N ASP A 165 -11.09 15.77 73.37
CA ASP A 165 -10.29 16.84 73.99
C ASP A 165 -11.04 17.57 75.11
N ARG A 166 -12.35 17.73 75.01
CA ARG A 166 -13.18 18.26 76.10
C ARG A 166 -13.28 17.26 77.24
N ASN A 167 -13.57 15.99 76.94
CA ASN A 167 -13.68 14.94 77.94
C ASN A 167 -12.37 14.73 78.71
N ILE A 168 -11.23 14.74 78.02
CA ILE A 168 -9.90 14.66 78.65
C ILE A 168 -9.69 15.82 79.61
N ARG A 169 -10.05 17.06 79.22
CA ARG A 169 -9.95 18.24 80.11
C ARG A 169 -10.84 18.10 81.33
N THR A 170 -12.11 17.72 81.15
CA THR A 170 -13.05 17.52 82.25
C THR A 170 -12.58 16.42 83.21
N THR A 171 -12.19 15.25 82.69
CA THR A 171 -11.68 14.14 83.50
C THR A 171 -10.37 14.50 84.20
N HIS A 172 -9.52 15.33 83.58
CA HIS A 172 -8.32 15.83 84.24
C HIS A 172 -8.64 16.74 85.43
N ILE A 173 -9.58 17.67 85.30
CA ILE A 173 -10.01 18.52 86.41
C ILE A 173 -10.60 17.68 87.55
N GLN A 174 -11.45 16.70 87.22
CA GLN A 174 -12.01 15.76 88.22
C GLN A 174 -10.92 14.96 88.93
N LEU A 175 -9.90 14.51 88.19
CA LEU A 175 -8.76 13.79 88.75
C LEU A 175 -7.98 14.67 89.74
N GLU A 176 -7.62 15.90 89.37
CA GLU A 176 -6.90 16.83 90.25
C GLU A 176 -7.70 17.09 91.53
N PHE A 177 -9.00 17.37 91.40
CA PHE A 177 -9.87 17.58 92.54
C PHE A 177 -9.91 16.36 93.48
N CYS A 178 -10.10 15.15 92.95
CA CYS A 178 -10.09 13.93 93.75
C CYS A 178 -8.73 13.67 94.42
N ILE A 179 -7.62 14.05 93.79
CA ILE A 179 -6.28 13.95 94.39
C ILE A 179 -6.15 14.94 95.57
N GLU A 180 -6.56 16.19 95.38
CA GLU A 180 -6.53 17.23 96.42
C GLU A 180 -7.42 16.90 97.62
N THR A 181 -8.57 16.25 97.39
CA THR A 181 -9.51 15.84 98.46
C THR A 181 -9.25 14.44 99.01
N PHE A 182 -8.18 13.75 98.59
CA PHE A 182 -7.87 12.36 98.94
C PHE A 182 -9.03 11.38 98.68
N ASP A 183 -9.82 11.61 97.62
CA ASP A 183 -10.94 10.75 97.23
C ASP A 183 -10.42 9.45 96.58
N PRO A 184 -10.84 8.25 97.07
CA PRO A 184 -10.49 6.96 96.49
C PRO A 184 -10.81 6.81 94.99
N ASN A 185 -11.73 7.61 94.45
CA ASN A 185 -12.10 7.60 93.03
C ASN A 185 -11.03 8.20 92.10
N ALA A 186 -9.97 8.83 92.62
CA ALA A 186 -8.87 9.38 91.82
C ALA A 186 -8.29 8.34 90.84
N LYS A 187 -8.14 7.07 91.27
CA LYS A 187 -7.66 6.00 90.40
C LYS A 187 -8.55 5.77 89.18
N LYS A 188 -9.89 5.82 89.35
CA LYS A 188 -10.85 5.65 88.24
C LYS A 188 -10.71 6.77 87.20
N HIS A 189 -10.58 8.02 87.65
CA HIS A 189 -10.40 9.16 86.73
C HIS A 189 -9.03 9.12 86.03
N SER A 190 -7.99 8.64 86.70
CA SER A 190 -6.68 8.39 86.07
C SER A 190 -6.77 7.34 84.95
N ASP A 191 -7.41 6.20 85.22
CA ASP A 191 -7.55 5.13 84.23
C ASP A 191 -8.46 5.56 83.06
N ALA A 192 -9.54 6.29 83.33
CA ALA A 192 -10.40 6.88 82.30
C ALA A 192 -9.64 7.89 81.42
N LYS A 193 -8.80 8.75 82.01
CA LYS A 193 -7.96 9.70 81.28
C LYS A 193 -6.98 8.98 80.34
N LYS A 194 -6.34 7.89 80.79
CA LYS A 194 -5.46 7.06 79.93
C LYS A 194 -6.22 6.47 78.74
N GLN A 195 -7.40 5.91 78.97
CA GLN A 195 -8.23 5.35 77.90
C GLN A 195 -8.66 6.44 76.89
N LEU A 196 -9.04 7.61 77.36
CA LEU A 196 -9.39 8.74 76.48
C LEU A 196 -8.20 9.16 75.60
N TYR A 197 -6.97 9.20 76.14
CA TYR A 197 -5.77 9.48 75.33
C TYR A 197 -5.51 8.41 74.27
N MET A 198 -5.70 7.13 74.59
CA MET A 198 -5.55 6.04 73.62
C MET A 198 -6.57 6.18 72.47
N VAL A 199 -7.84 6.39 72.80
CA VAL A 199 -8.90 6.56 71.79
C VAL A 199 -8.69 7.83 70.95
N ARG A 200 -8.18 8.90 71.57
CA ARG A 200 -7.80 10.15 70.87
C ARG A 200 -6.71 9.88 69.85
N ALA A 201 -5.61 9.23 70.24
CA ALA A 201 -4.51 8.90 69.34
C ALA A 201 -4.98 8.03 68.16
N GLN A 202 -5.78 7.00 68.42
CA GLN A 202 -6.36 6.17 67.36
C GLN A 202 -7.27 6.98 66.41
N THR A 203 -8.11 7.87 66.96
CA THR A 203 -8.99 8.71 66.14
C THR A 203 -8.20 9.71 65.28
N GLU A 204 -7.07 10.20 65.79
CA GLU A 204 -6.15 11.10 65.08
C GLU A 204 -5.42 10.39 63.93
N GLU A 205 -4.96 9.16 64.15
CA GLU A 205 -4.38 8.32 63.10
C GLU A 205 -5.39 7.99 61.99
N GLU A 206 -6.60 7.56 62.36
CA GLU A 206 -7.69 7.30 61.41
C GLU A 206 -8.08 8.55 60.60
N LEU A 207 -8.05 9.74 61.23
CA LEU A 207 -8.29 11.01 60.56
C LEU A 207 -7.20 11.33 59.53
N GLY A 208 -5.93 11.11 59.88
CA GLY A 208 -4.80 11.26 58.97
C GLY A 208 -4.95 10.36 57.74
N MET A 209 -5.20 9.07 57.95
CA MET A 209 -5.41 8.10 56.87
C MET A 209 -6.57 8.49 55.93
N LEU A 210 -7.67 9.03 56.48
CA LEU A 210 -8.80 9.49 55.66
C LEU A 210 -8.43 10.71 54.80
N LYS A 211 -7.67 11.67 55.35
CA LYS A 211 -7.21 12.85 54.60
C LYS A 211 -6.25 12.46 53.49
N ASP A 212 -5.30 11.58 53.77
CA ASP A 212 -4.35 11.08 52.77
C ASP A 212 -5.07 10.32 51.64
N LYS A 213 -6.05 9.48 51.99
CA LYS A 213 -6.87 8.77 51.01
C LYS A 213 -7.68 9.73 50.14
N GLN A 214 -8.23 10.79 50.72
CA GLN A 214 -8.99 11.80 49.97
C GLN A 214 -8.07 12.57 49.00
N ASN A 215 -6.90 13.01 49.46
CA ASN A 215 -5.93 13.71 48.62
C ASN A 215 -5.43 12.85 47.47
N LYS A 216 -5.07 11.59 47.75
CA LYS A 216 -4.66 10.66 46.70
C LYS A 216 -5.76 10.44 45.66
N SER A 217 -7.01 10.30 46.11
CA SER A 217 -8.14 10.13 45.20
C SER A 217 -8.35 11.36 44.31
N GLN A 218 -8.06 12.57 44.82
CA GLN A 218 -8.10 13.81 44.05
C GLN A 218 -7.01 13.85 42.98
N GLU A 219 -5.78 13.45 43.33
CA GLU A 219 -4.66 13.35 42.38
C GLU A 219 -4.96 12.34 41.27
N ASP A 220 -5.44 11.15 41.64
CA ASP A 220 -5.82 10.10 40.69
C ASP A 220 -6.98 10.55 39.76
N PHE A 221 -7.84 11.45 40.23
CA PHE A 221 -8.98 11.97 39.46
C PHE A 221 -8.61 13.01 38.40
N GLN A 222 -7.49 13.71 38.54
CA GLN A 222 -7.11 14.83 37.67
C GLN A 222 -7.11 14.46 36.17
N ALA A 223 -6.58 13.29 35.81
CA ALA A 223 -6.54 12.84 34.42
C ALA A 223 -7.95 12.59 33.85
N THR A 224 -8.90 12.17 34.68
CA THR A 224 -10.30 11.99 34.28
C THR A 224 -11.01 13.33 34.14
N GLU A 225 -10.75 14.27 35.06
CA GLU A 225 -11.27 15.63 34.95
C GLU A 225 -10.84 16.31 33.63
N GLU A 226 -9.55 16.27 33.31
CA GLU A 226 -9.03 16.82 32.06
C GLU A 226 -9.67 16.16 30.83
N ALA A 227 -9.87 14.83 30.87
CA ALA A 227 -10.52 14.10 29.78
C ALA A 227 -12.01 14.45 29.63
N LEU A 228 -12.74 14.66 30.73
CA LEU A 228 -14.14 15.06 30.71
C LEU A 228 -14.30 16.50 30.18
N VAL A 229 -13.42 17.41 30.59
CA VAL A 229 -13.39 18.80 30.11
C VAL A 229 -13.06 18.84 28.62
N ALA A 230 -12.05 18.08 28.17
CA ALA A 230 -11.69 17.98 26.76
C ALA A 230 -12.83 17.39 25.91
N ALA A 231 -13.64 16.50 26.49
CA ALA A 231 -14.84 15.96 25.88
C ALA A 231 -16.06 16.91 25.94
N GLY A 232 -15.93 18.10 26.55
CA GLY A 232 -17.01 19.08 26.68
C GLY A 232 -18.14 18.64 27.62
N ILE A 233 -17.86 17.73 28.55
CA ILE A 233 -18.84 17.25 29.53
C ILE A 233 -18.87 18.21 30.71
N GLU A 234 -19.98 18.91 30.88
CA GLU A 234 -20.21 19.74 32.06
C GLU A 234 -20.52 18.87 33.28
N PHE A 235 -19.75 19.05 34.36
CA PHE A 235 -20.02 18.45 35.65
C PHE A 235 -19.58 19.38 36.78
N GLN A 236 -20.23 19.28 37.94
CA GLN A 236 -19.79 19.93 39.16
C GLN A 236 -18.71 19.10 39.83
N HIS A 237 -17.57 19.72 40.15
CA HIS A 237 -16.47 19.01 40.77
C HIS A 237 -16.86 18.56 42.20
N PRO A 238 -16.63 17.30 42.61
CA PRO A 238 -17.04 16.81 43.94
C PRO A 238 -16.50 17.59 45.14
N ALA A 239 -15.36 18.28 44.99
CA ALA A 239 -14.85 19.19 46.01
C ALA A 239 -15.74 20.42 46.22
N ASP A 240 -16.35 20.94 45.16
CA ASP A 240 -17.27 22.08 45.25
C ASP A 240 -18.58 21.65 45.93
N GLU A 241 -19.10 20.47 45.58
CA GLU A 241 -20.25 19.86 46.25
C GLU A 241 -19.99 19.66 47.76
N GLN A 242 -18.80 19.18 48.13
CA GLN A 242 -18.42 19.04 49.53
C GLN A 242 -18.36 20.40 50.23
N ASN A 243 -17.79 21.42 49.59
CA ASN A 243 -17.69 22.76 50.15
C ASN A 243 -19.07 23.37 50.41
N GLU A 244 -20.01 23.19 49.48
CA GLU A 244 -21.40 23.58 49.66
C GLU A 244 -22.07 22.84 50.84
N GLU A 245 -21.89 21.53 50.96
CA GLU A 245 -22.41 20.77 52.11
C GLU A 245 -21.84 21.27 53.44
N VAL A 246 -20.53 21.57 53.48
CA VAL A 246 -19.86 22.09 54.68
C VAL A 246 -20.42 23.47 55.07
N LEU A 247 -20.60 24.36 54.09
CA LEU A 247 -21.21 25.68 54.30
C LEU A 247 -22.64 25.55 54.81
N ASN A 248 -23.45 24.67 54.21
CA ASN A 248 -24.83 24.42 54.60
C ASN A 248 -24.91 23.88 56.04
N ARG A 249 -24.02 22.97 56.43
CA ARG A 249 -23.92 22.47 57.83
C ARG A 249 -23.57 23.57 58.81
N ARG A 250 -22.61 24.44 58.47
CA ARG A 250 -22.21 25.57 59.32
C ARG A 250 -23.37 26.55 59.50
N SER A 251 -24.08 26.88 58.43
CA SER A 251 -25.26 27.74 58.46
C SER A 251 -26.34 27.18 59.39
N LYS A 252 -26.74 25.91 59.22
CA LYS A 252 -27.73 25.24 60.10
C LYS A 252 -27.32 25.24 61.58
N MET A 253 -26.04 25.04 61.88
CA MET A 253 -25.52 25.10 63.25
C MET A 253 -25.63 26.50 63.86
N VAL A 254 -25.40 27.55 63.08
CA VAL A 254 -25.55 28.94 63.53
C VAL A 254 -27.02 29.26 63.79
N GLU A 255 -27.91 28.87 62.88
CA GLU A 255 -29.37 29.03 63.06
C GLU A 255 -29.87 28.31 64.30
N TYR A 256 -29.43 27.07 64.54
CA TYR A 256 -29.80 26.31 65.73
C TYR A 256 -29.31 26.97 67.02
N ARG A 257 -28.08 27.50 67.04
CA ARG A 257 -27.55 28.27 68.18
C ARG A 257 -28.36 29.55 68.42
N ALA A 258 -28.73 30.26 67.36
CA ALA A 258 -29.56 31.45 67.47
C ALA A 258 -30.96 31.13 68.03
N HIS A 259 -31.55 29.98 67.63
CA HIS A 259 -32.81 29.50 68.19
C HIS A 259 -32.72 29.13 69.67
N LEU A 260 -31.65 28.44 70.09
CA LEU A 260 -31.42 28.10 71.50
C LEU A 260 -31.22 29.35 72.36
N SER A 261 -30.42 30.31 71.89
CA SER A 261 -30.21 31.59 72.58
C SER A 261 -31.52 32.36 72.78
N LYS A 262 -32.39 32.37 71.77
CA LYS A 262 -33.73 32.98 71.87
C LYS A 262 -34.66 32.25 72.85
N GLN A 263 -34.53 30.92 72.99
CA GLN A 263 -35.31 30.16 73.97
C GLN A 263 -34.82 30.36 75.41
N GLU A 264 -33.53 30.58 75.61
CA GLU A 264 -32.96 30.91 76.92
C GLU A 264 -33.40 32.31 77.39
N GLU A 265 -33.54 33.28 76.47
CA GLU A 265 -34.08 34.62 76.78
C GLU A 265 -35.58 34.63 77.16
N VAL A 266 -36.36 33.64 76.72
CA VAL A 266 -37.81 33.55 76.99
C VAL A 266 -38.13 32.77 78.28
N LYS A 267 -37.13 32.11 78.90
CA LYS A 267 -37.29 31.31 80.13
C LYS A 267 -36.90 32.05 81.42
N ILE A 268 -36.77 33.37 81.38
CA ILE A 268 -36.55 34.23 82.56
C ILE A 268 -37.88 34.84 83.01
#